data_AF-A0A8E6B5H3-F1
#
_entry.id   AF-A0A8E6B5H3-F1
#
_cell.length_a   1.000
_cell.length_b   1.000
_cell.length_c   1.000
_cell.angle_alpha   90.00
_cell.angle_beta   90.00
_cell.angle_gamma   90.00
#
_symmetry.space_group_name_H-M   'P 1'
#
loop_
_entity.id
_entity.type
_entity.pdbx_description
1 polymer ?
#
loop_
_entity_poly.entity_id
_entity_poly.type
_entity_poly.pdbx_seq_one_letter_code
_entity_poly.pdbx_strand_id
1 'polypeptide(L)'
;MAQRTRNYASFLLLVVGYSFAFFVLLASRADNQAELHSLLFYDVLIGVMLTTGCLLRVGTDKFSVIMRFSVRLMKIVLLAGLPLFALIWFQYSAANIRWRSPNQKTEFQLNDLFYHALEEYKTDCGDYPSEKEGLRALVENPQVRGWKGPYAPEEFLRDGWGQEIRYQLNLQDGKPIVWSIGADGLDGTSDDIIRPRLVKRD
;
A
#
# COMPACT_ATOMS: atom_id res chain seq x y z
N MET A 1 50.36 3.80 15.69
CA MET A 1 49.12 4.60 15.50
C MET A 1 48.12 3.94 14.54
N ALA A 2 48.55 3.40 13.39
CA ALA A 2 47.67 2.75 12.40
C ALA A 2 46.89 1.52 12.92
N GLN A 3 47.43 0.78 13.90
CA GLN A 3 46.75 -0.38 14.49
C GLN A 3 45.45 0.00 15.22
N ARG A 4 45.41 1.17 15.87
CA ARG A 4 44.31 1.56 16.77
C ARG A 4 43.10 2.05 15.99
N THR A 5 43.30 2.78 14.90
CA THR A 5 42.24 3.22 13.98
C THR A 5 41.62 2.05 13.22
N ARG A 6 42.42 1.03 12.90
CA ARG A 6 41.93 -0.23 12.29
C ARG A 6 40.94 -0.96 13.20
N ASN A 7 41.21 -1.00 14.51
CA ASN A 7 40.34 -1.67 15.48
C ASN A 7 38.97 -0.99 15.63
N TYR A 8 38.89 0.34 15.53
CA TYR A 8 37.61 1.05 15.59
C TYR A 8 36.79 0.88 14.32
N ALA A 9 37.41 0.93 13.14
CA ALA A 9 36.72 0.67 11.88
C ALA A 9 36.14 -0.76 11.84
N SER A 10 36.90 -1.75 12.31
CA SER A 10 36.42 -3.13 12.45
C SER A 10 35.28 -3.24 13.46
N PHE A 11 35.34 -2.55 14.60
CA PHE A 11 34.27 -2.55 15.60
C PHE A 11 32.99 -1.90 15.07
N LEU A 12 33.10 -0.78 14.35
CA LEU A 12 31.96 -0.07 13.76
C LEU A 12 31.28 -0.91 12.68
N LEU A 13 32.07 -1.60 11.84
CA LEU A 13 31.55 -2.55 10.85
C LEU A 13 30.85 -3.74 11.51
N LEU A 14 31.35 -4.24 12.64
CA LEU A 14 30.69 -5.30 13.40
C LEU A 14 29.37 -4.82 13.99
N VAL A 15 29.31 -3.60 14.55
CA VAL A 15 28.07 -3.05 15.12
C VAL A 15 27.00 -2.81 14.04
N VAL A 16 27.39 -2.21 12.91
CA VAL A 16 26.48 -2.01 11.77
C VAL A 16 26.03 -3.35 11.18
N GLY A 17 26.94 -4.32 11.05
CA GLY A 17 26.64 -5.67 10.59
C GLY A 17 25.68 -6.42 11.52
N TYR A 18 25.83 -6.27 12.84
CA TYR A 18 24.96 -6.93 13.83
C TYR A 18 23.57 -6.32 13.86
N SER A 19 23.46 -4.98 13.74
CA SER A 19 22.17 -4.28 13.62
C SER A 19 21.43 -4.72 12.37
N PHE A 20 22.12 -4.73 11.22
CA PHE A 20 21.54 -5.15 9.95
C PHE A 20 21.10 -6.62 9.95
N ALA A 21 21.91 -7.52 10.50
CA ALA A 21 21.55 -8.94 10.62
C ALA A 21 20.35 -9.15 11.57
N PHE A 22 20.29 -8.41 12.68
CA PHE A 22 19.16 -8.43 13.60
C PHE A 22 17.88 -7.90 12.95
N PHE A 23 17.99 -6.80 12.19
CA PHE A 23 16.88 -6.27 11.39
C PHE A 23 16.37 -7.29 10.36
N VAL A 24 17.26 -7.92 9.58
CA VAL A 24 16.87 -8.95 8.59
C VAL A 24 16.16 -10.13 9.27
N LEU A 25 16.61 -10.53 10.46
CA LEU A 25 15.98 -11.62 11.22
C LEU A 25 14.60 -11.23 11.74
N LEU A 26 14.42 -10.01 12.25
CA LEU A 26 13.11 -9.51 12.68
C LEU A 26 12.17 -9.24 11.50
N ALA A 27 12.69 -8.72 10.39
CA ALA A 27 11.94 -8.51 9.16
C ALA A 27 11.41 -9.83 8.58
N SER A 28 12.17 -10.92 8.69
CA SER A 28 11.73 -12.25 8.26
C SER A 28 10.58 -12.84 9.08
N ARG A 29 10.31 -12.27 10.27
CA ARG A 29 9.23 -12.66 11.19
C ARG A 29 8.03 -11.71 11.12
N ALA A 30 8.14 -10.59 10.42
CA ALA A 30 7.08 -9.60 10.33
C ALA A 30 6.04 -10.04 9.30
N ASP A 31 4.80 -10.25 9.75
CA ASP A 31 3.70 -10.73 8.89
C ASP A 31 2.97 -9.55 8.22
N ASN A 32 3.14 -8.34 8.77
CA ASN A 32 2.45 -7.13 8.33
C ASN A 32 3.42 -6.01 7.90
N GLN A 33 3.06 -5.30 6.83
CA GLN A 33 3.79 -4.12 6.32
C GLN A 33 3.98 -3.04 7.40
N ALA A 34 3.00 -2.86 8.29
CA ALA A 34 3.09 -1.90 9.39
C ALA A 34 4.14 -2.29 10.44
N GLU A 35 4.29 -3.58 10.74
CA GLU A 35 5.31 -4.08 11.67
C GLU A 35 6.71 -3.91 11.07
N LEU A 36 6.86 -4.24 9.79
CA LEU A 36 8.12 -4.08 9.06
C LEU A 36 8.62 -2.62 9.09
N HIS A 37 7.71 -1.66 8.92
CA HIS A 37 8.04 -0.23 8.96
C HIS A 37 8.46 0.24 10.36
N SER A 38 7.78 -0.24 11.40
CA SER A 38 8.13 0.10 12.78
C SER A 38 9.52 -0.46 13.15
N LEU A 39 9.83 -1.68 12.71
CA LEU A 39 11.13 -2.33 12.92
C LEU A 39 12.27 -1.58 12.22
N LEU A 40 12.03 -1.10 11.00
CA LEU A 40 12.98 -0.30 10.23
C LEU A 40 13.31 1.03 10.94
N PHE A 41 12.31 1.65 11.55
CA PHE A 41 12.50 2.87 12.34
C PHE A 41 13.38 2.65 13.58
N TYR A 42 13.13 1.57 14.34
CA TYR A 42 13.92 1.26 15.54
C TYR A 42 15.37 0.88 15.23
N ASP A 43 15.62 0.14 14.15
CA ASP A 43 16.98 -0.24 13.74
C ASP A 43 17.85 0.98 13.40
N VAL A 44 17.29 1.93 12.63
CA VAL A 44 17.97 3.20 12.31
C VAL A 44 18.26 4.01 13.58
N LEU A 45 17.32 4.06 14.52
CA LEU A 45 17.49 4.78 15.80
C LEU A 45 18.62 4.18 16.64
N ILE A 46 18.67 2.85 16.76
CA ILE A 46 19.70 2.12 17.50
C ILE A 46 21.07 2.33 16.84
N GLY A 47 21.16 2.25 15.51
CA GLY A 47 22.38 2.51 14.75
C GLY A 47 22.95 3.91 14.98
N VAL A 48 22.09 4.94 14.99
CA VAL A 48 22.49 6.33 15.28
C VAL A 48 22.98 6.49 16.73
N MET A 49 22.30 5.88 17.69
CA MET A 49 22.70 5.95 19.11
C MET A 49 24.04 5.26 19.38
N LEU A 50 24.25 4.06 18.82
CA LEU A 50 25.50 3.32 18.98
C LEU A 50 26.68 4.02 18.31
N THR A 51 26.46 4.60 17.13
CA THR A 51 27.49 5.38 16.42
C THR A 51 27.87 6.63 17.23
N THR A 52 26.87 7.32 17.79
CA THR A 52 27.10 8.50 18.65
C THR A 52 27.83 8.13 19.94
N GLY A 53 27.46 7.02 20.59
CA GLY A 53 28.16 6.52 21.78
C GLY A 53 29.61 6.11 21.52
N CYS A 54 29.90 5.53 20.35
CA CYS A 54 31.26 5.17 19.97
C CYS A 54 32.14 6.41 19.73
N LEU A 55 31.57 7.48 19.19
CA LEU A 55 32.27 8.76 19.00
C LEU A 55 32.63 9.43 20.34
N LEU A 56 31.85 9.24 21.41
CA LEU A 56 32.14 9.83 22.73
C LEU A 56 33.32 9.19 23.46
N ARG A 57 33.86 8.05 23.01
CA ARG A 57 34.95 7.30 23.70
C ARG A 57 36.35 7.48 23.09
N VAL A 58 36.49 8.27 22.02
CA VAL A 58 37.78 8.48 21.31
C VAL A 58 38.49 9.75 21.81
N GLY A 59 39.75 9.60 22.24
CA GLY A 59 40.57 10.65 22.87
C GLY A 59 40.88 11.87 21.99
N THR A 60 41.11 13.00 22.67
CA THR A 60 40.72 14.38 22.30
C THR A 60 41.65 15.19 21.40
N ASP A 61 42.78 14.66 20.90
CA ASP A 61 43.83 15.60 20.48
C ASP A 61 43.89 15.87 18.96
N LYS A 62 43.35 14.97 18.13
CA LYS A 62 43.08 15.22 16.69
C LYS A 62 41.60 15.24 16.35
N PHE A 63 40.77 15.13 17.39
CA PHE A 63 39.35 14.85 17.32
C PHE A 63 38.53 16.09 16.89
N SER A 64 39.02 17.31 17.15
CA SER A 64 38.22 18.53 16.97
C SER A 64 37.83 18.84 15.52
N VAL A 65 38.64 18.51 14.53
CA VAL A 65 38.32 18.82 13.11
C VAL A 65 37.35 17.79 12.55
N ILE A 66 37.66 16.50 12.72
CA ILE A 66 36.81 15.40 12.23
C ILE A 66 35.46 15.38 12.96
N MET A 67 35.42 15.64 14.28
CA MET A 67 34.15 15.82 15.00
C MET A 67 33.35 17.03 14.50
N ARG A 68 34.00 18.16 14.19
CA ARG A 68 33.29 19.33 13.66
C ARG A 68 32.68 19.05 12.29
N PHE A 69 33.34 18.27 11.43
CA PHE A 69 32.77 17.83 10.16
C PHE A 69 31.65 16.80 10.34
N SER A 70 31.82 15.81 11.22
CA SER A 70 30.81 14.79 11.51
C SER A 70 29.53 15.39 12.11
N VAL A 71 29.65 16.30 13.08
CA VAL A 71 28.50 16.98 13.68
C VAL A 71 27.79 17.90 12.68
N ARG A 72 28.54 18.57 11.78
CA ARG A 72 27.93 19.38 10.71
C ARG A 72 27.17 18.52 9.71
N LEU A 73 27.74 17.38 9.30
CA LEU A 73 27.11 16.45 8.38
C LEU A 73 25.87 15.80 9.00
N MET A 74 25.94 15.40 10.28
CA MET A 74 24.80 14.86 11.03
C MET A 74 23.64 15.86 11.10
N LYS A 75 23.94 17.14 11.37
CA LYS A 75 22.91 18.19 11.37
C LYS A 75 22.27 18.36 10.01
N ILE A 76 23.04 18.31 8.92
CA ILE A 76 22.50 18.40 7.54
C ILE A 76 21.60 17.21 7.23
N VAL A 77 22.03 16.00 7.57
CA VAL A 77 21.23 14.77 7.36
C VAL A 77 19.95 14.80 8.21
N LEU A 78 19.99 15.31 9.45
CA LEU A 78 18.80 15.46 10.28
C LEU A 78 17.87 16.57 9.75
N LEU A 79 18.41 17.75 9.41
CA LEU A 79 17.62 18.90 8.92
C LEU A 79 17.00 18.63 7.54
N ALA A 80 17.68 17.91 6.66
CA ALA A 80 17.17 17.60 5.31
C ALA A 80 16.42 16.27 5.27
N GLY A 81 16.90 15.26 5.99
CA GLY A 81 16.35 13.90 5.97
C GLY A 81 15.04 13.77 6.75
N LEU A 82 14.90 14.39 7.93
CA LEU A 82 13.66 14.32 8.70
C LEU A 82 12.45 14.94 7.96
N PRO A 83 12.52 16.13 7.36
CA PRO A 83 11.38 16.66 6.61
C PRO A 83 11.10 15.86 5.35
N LEU A 84 12.13 15.35 4.65
CA LEU A 84 11.91 14.49 3.47
C LEU A 84 11.21 13.19 3.86
N PHE A 85 11.65 12.56 4.95
CA PHE A 85 11.00 11.37 5.50
C PHE A 85 9.56 11.67 5.94
N ALA A 86 9.32 12.79 6.63
CA ALA A 86 7.98 13.21 7.03
C ALA A 86 7.07 13.48 5.83
N LEU A 87 7.58 14.04 4.73
CA LEU A 87 6.82 14.25 3.50
C LEU A 87 6.43 12.94 2.82
N ILE A 88 7.40 12.01 2.70
CA ILE A 88 7.14 10.66 2.17
C ILE A 88 6.12 9.93 3.05
N TRP A 89 6.29 10.00 4.38
CA TRP A 89 5.36 9.43 5.35
C TRP A 89 3.96 10.04 5.27
N PHE A 90 3.87 11.37 5.14
CA PHE A 90 2.59 12.08 5.03
C PHE A 90 1.83 11.67 3.77
N GLN A 91 2.51 11.62 2.61
CA GLN A 91 1.89 11.17 1.36
C GLN A 91 1.39 9.71 1.47
N TYR A 92 2.20 8.82 2.06
CA TYR A 92 1.80 7.43 2.30
C TYR A 92 0.60 7.33 3.26
N SER A 93 0.60 8.09 4.36
CA SER A 93 -0.52 8.10 5.31
C SER A 93 -1.81 8.65 4.69
N ALA A 94 -1.71 9.68 3.85
CA ALA A 94 -2.86 10.27 3.16
C ALA A 94 -3.49 9.29 2.16
N ALA A 95 -2.68 8.45 1.50
CA ALA A 95 -3.18 7.37 0.64
C ALA A 95 -3.96 6.33 1.45
N ASN A 96 -3.50 5.96 2.65
CA ASN A 96 -4.19 5.00 3.51
C ASN A 96 -5.41 5.59 4.24
N ILE A 97 -5.46 6.92 4.45
CA ILE A 97 -6.61 7.61 5.07
C ILE A 97 -7.75 7.81 4.07
N ARG A 98 -7.48 7.83 2.76
CA ARG A 98 -8.49 8.06 1.71
C ARG A 98 -9.64 7.05 1.74
N TRP A 99 -9.42 5.85 2.29
CA TRP A 99 -10.45 4.80 2.41
C TRP A 99 -11.00 4.71 3.85
N ARG A 100 -11.36 5.85 4.46
CA ARG A 100 -11.84 5.92 5.85
C ARG A 100 -13.14 5.13 6.10
N SER A 101 -13.91 4.84 5.06
CA SER A 101 -15.16 4.08 5.13
C SER A 101 -15.21 3.03 4.01
N PRO A 102 -15.45 1.75 4.35
CA PRO A 102 -15.71 0.70 3.37
C PRO A 102 -16.77 1.08 2.33
N ASN A 103 -17.82 1.79 2.74
CA ASN A 103 -18.91 2.24 1.87
C ASN A 103 -18.41 3.17 0.76
N GLN A 104 -17.50 4.11 1.09
CA GLN A 104 -16.96 5.03 0.08
C GLN A 104 -16.05 4.31 -0.91
N LYS A 105 -15.29 3.30 -0.44
CA LYS A 105 -14.48 2.45 -1.32
C LYS A 105 -15.38 1.68 -2.29
N THR A 106 -16.42 1.03 -1.77
CA THR A 106 -17.40 0.27 -2.56
C THR A 106 -18.15 1.17 -3.54
N GLU A 107 -18.57 2.37 -3.11
CA GLU A 107 -19.28 3.31 -3.98
C GLU A 107 -18.42 3.78 -5.15
N PHE A 108 -17.15 4.10 -4.90
CA PHE A 108 -16.19 4.45 -5.95
C PHE A 108 -15.92 3.28 -6.90
N GLN A 109 -15.74 2.06 -6.35
CA GLN A 109 -15.55 0.85 -7.16
C GLN A 109 -16.74 0.62 -8.10
N LEU A 110 -17.97 0.65 -7.57
CA LEU A 110 -19.19 0.42 -8.34
C LEU A 110 -19.43 1.49 -9.41
N ASN A 111 -19.20 2.77 -9.10
CA ASN A 111 -19.47 3.88 -10.01
C ASN A 111 -18.39 4.07 -11.09
N ASP A 112 -17.12 4.14 -10.69
CA ASP A 112 -16.07 4.60 -11.60
C ASP A 112 -15.34 3.41 -12.23
N LEU A 113 -15.09 2.35 -11.46
CA LEU A 113 -14.27 1.23 -11.95
C LEU A 113 -15.09 0.22 -12.73
N PHE A 114 -16.24 -0.21 -12.19
CA PHE A 114 -17.07 -1.21 -12.87
C PHE A 114 -17.72 -0.70 -14.14
N TYR A 115 -18.27 0.52 -14.14
CA TYR A 115 -18.86 1.07 -15.35
C TYR A 115 -17.83 1.25 -16.46
N HIS A 116 -16.66 1.80 -16.14
CA HIS A 116 -15.60 1.95 -17.12
C HIS A 116 -15.14 0.60 -17.67
N ALA A 117 -14.91 -0.39 -16.81
CA ALA A 117 -14.48 -1.72 -17.24
C ALA A 117 -15.55 -2.44 -18.10
N LEU A 118 -16.83 -2.30 -17.75
CA LEU A 118 -17.94 -2.87 -18.51
C LEU A 118 -18.13 -2.17 -19.86
N GLU A 119 -17.96 -0.85 -19.93
CA GLU A 119 -18.00 -0.09 -21.18
C GLU A 119 -16.84 -0.46 -22.12
N GLU A 120 -15.64 -0.65 -21.57
CA GLU A 120 -14.46 -1.10 -22.32
C GLU A 120 -14.65 -2.53 -22.85
N TYR A 121 -15.13 -3.44 -21.99
CA TYR A 121 -15.51 -4.81 -22.39
C TYR A 121 -16.53 -4.79 -23.53
N LYS A 122 -17.59 -3.97 -23.42
CA LYS A 122 -18.61 -3.83 -24.47
C LYS A 122 -18.01 -3.27 -25.76
N THR A 123 -17.09 -2.31 -25.66
CA THR A 123 -16.44 -1.71 -26.84
C THR A 123 -15.60 -2.74 -27.60
N ASP A 124 -14.94 -3.65 -26.88
CA ASP A 124 -14.06 -4.66 -27.45
C ASP A 124 -14.78 -5.95 -27.89
N CYS A 125 -15.72 -6.43 -27.08
CA CYS A 125 -16.44 -7.68 -27.29
C CYS A 125 -17.81 -7.49 -27.98
N GLY A 126 -18.30 -6.25 -28.06
CA GLY A 126 -19.58 -5.87 -28.67
C GLY A 126 -20.75 -5.78 -27.70
N ASP A 127 -20.79 -6.65 -26.68
CA ASP A 127 -21.86 -6.73 -25.69
C ASP A 127 -21.30 -6.81 -24.26
N TYR A 128 -22.16 -6.57 -23.26
CA TYR A 128 -21.80 -6.78 -21.84
C TYR A 128 -21.74 -8.27 -21.49
N PRO A 129 -21.01 -8.65 -20.42
CA PRO A 129 -20.98 -10.03 -19.95
C PRO A 129 -22.38 -10.57 -19.62
N SER A 130 -22.62 -11.84 -19.91
CA SER A 130 -23.86 -12.51 -19.53
C SER A 130 -23.93 -12.77 -18.02
N GLU A 131 -25.12 -13.05 -17.47
CA GLU A 131 -25.25 -13.42 -16.05
C GLU A 131 -24.49 -14.69 -15.67
N LYS A 132 -24.22 -15.58 -16.64
CA LYS A 132 -23.44 -16.82 -16.41
C LYS A 132 -21.95 -16.56 -16.27
N GLU A 133 -21.43 -15.60 -17.03
CA GLU A 133 -20.03 -15.19 -16.98
C GLU A 133 -19.80 -14.22 -15.81
N GLY A 134 -20.77 -13.33 -15.58
CA GLY A 134 -20.77 -12.33 -14.52
C GLY A 134 -19.59 -11.37 -14.62
N LEU A 135 -19.19 -10.82 -13.47
CA LEU A 135 -18.05 -9.89 -13.39
C LEU A 135 -16.69 -10.58 -13.60
N ARG A 136 -16.64 -11.92 -13.54
CA ARG A 136 -15.38 -12.65 -13.79
C ARG A 136 -14.89 -12.48 -15.22
N ALA A 137 -15.79 -12.21 -16.17
CA ALA A 137 -15.43 -11.87 -17.55
C ALA A 137 -14.53 -10.63 -17.69
N LEU A 138 -14.52 -9.76 -16.68
CA LEU A 138 -13.64 -8.58 -16.63
C LEU A 138 -12.21 -8.93 -16.23
N VAL A 139 -12.00 -10.03 -15.53
CA VAL A 139 -10.69 -10.47 -15.01
C VAL A 139 -10.10 -11.56 -15.89
N GLU A 140 -10.92 -12.51 -16.31
CA GLU A 140 -10.52 -13.67 -17.11
C GLU A 140 -11.34 -13.74 -18.39
N ASN A 141 -10.70 -14.12 -19.49
CA ASN A 141 -11.36 -14.22 -20.79
C ASN A 141 -12.41 -15.35 -20.79
N PRO A 142 -13.72 -15.06 -20.97
CA PRO A 142 -14.77 -16.07 -21.05
C PRO A 142 -14.81 -16.82 -22.39
N GLN A 143 -13.71 -16.85 -23.15
CA GLN A 143 -13.62 -17.36 -24.53
C GLN A 143 -14.43 -16.54 -25.54
N VAL A 144 -14.58 -15.23 -25.27
CA VAL A 144 -15.27 -14.30 -26.16
C VAL A 144 -14.28 -13.69 -27.16
N ARG A 145 -14.72 -13.60 -28.41
CA ARG A 145 -13.93 -13.00 -29.49
C ARG A 145 -13.84 -11.49 -29.29
N GLY A 146 -12.62 -10.96 -29.27
CA GLY A 146 -12.38 -9.51 -29.13
C GLY A 146 -11.91 -9.09 -27.74
N TRP A 147 -11.90 -9.98 -26.76
CA TRP A 147 -11.36 -9.71 -25.43
C TRP A 147 -9.86 -9.37 -25.51
N LYS A 148 -9.47 -8.18 -25.02
CA LYS A 148 -8.11 -7.65 -25.15
C LYS A 148 -7.27 -7.72 -23.89
N GLY A 149 -7.86 -8.06 -22.75
CA GLY A 149 -7.13 -8.13 -21.50
C GLY A 149 -8.06 -8.03 -20.29
N PRO A 150 -7.49 -8.19 -19.09
CA PRO A 150 -8.23 -7.94 -17.87
C PRO A 150 -8.59 -6.45 -17.80
N TYR A 151 -9.89 -6.17 -17.86
CA TYR A 151 -10.47 -4.83 -17.73
C TYR A 151 -10.55 -4.38 -16.27
N ALA A 152 -10.50 -5.33 -15.34
CA ALA A 152 -10.43 -5.06 -13.91
C ALA A 152 -9.49 -6.07 -13.21
N PRO A 153 -8.79 -5.65 -12.15
CA PRO A 153 -8.06 -6.57 -11.28
C PRO A 153 -9.02 -7.39 -10.41
N GLU A 154 -8.61 -8.60 -10.00
CA GLU A 154 -9.44 -9.53 -9.22
C GLU A 154 -9.90 -8.94 -7.88
N GLU A 155 -9.07 -8.11 -7.25
CA GLU A 155 -9.40 -7.40 -6.01
C GLU A 155 -10.61 -6.47 -6.14
N PHE A 156 -10.99 -6.07 -7.36
CA PHE A 156 -12.17 -5.22 -7.57
C PHE A 156 -13.46 -6.01 -7.55
N LEU A 157 -13.43 -7.34 -7.74
CA LEU A 157 -14.61 -8.20 -7.61
C LEU A 157 -15.13 -8.27 -6.18
N ARG A 158 -14.35 -7.75 -5.22
CA ARG A 158 -14.70 -7.69 -3.80
C ARG A 158 -14.92 -6.24 -3.37
N ASP A 159 -15.95 -6.05 -2.56
CA ASP A 159 -16.27 -4.75 -1.97
C ASP A 159 -15.33 -4.38 -0.81
N GLY A 160 -15.58 -3.23 -0.18
CA GLY A 160 -14.83 -2.75 0.98
C GLY A 160 -14.88 -3.67 2.21
N TRP A 161 -15.79 -4.65 2.24
CA TRP A 161 -15.95 -5.65 3.31
C TRP A 161 -15.43 -7.03 2.90
N GLY A 162 -14.92 -7.18 1.68
CA GLY A 162 -14.38 -8.44 1.15
C GLY A 162 -15.42 -9.37 0.56
N GLN A 163 -16.67 -8.93 0.43
CA GLN A 163 -17.79 -9.68 -0.13
C GLN A 163 -17.81 -9.56 -1.66
N GLU A 164 -18.26 -10.63 -2.34
CA GLU A 164 -18.33 -10.63 -3.80
C GLU A 164 -19.43 -9.66 -4.29
N ILE A 165 -19.07 -8.81 -5.24
CA ILE A 165 -20.00 -7.89 -5.87
C ILE A 165 -20.94 -8.67 -6.80
N ARG A 166 -22.22 -8.34 -6.72
CA ARG A 166 -23.27 -8.95 -7.52
C ARG A 166 -23.48 -8.16 -8.81
N TYR A 167 -23.89 -8.89 -9.85
CA TYR A 167 -24.09 -8.36 -11.18
C TYR A 167 -25.33 -8.95 -11.81
N GLN A 168 -26.10 -8.10 -12.48
CA GLN A 168 -27.26 -8.48 -13.25
C GLN A 168 -27.41 -7.57 -14.46
N LEU A 169 -27.87 -8.10 -15.58
CA LEU A 169 -28.11 -7.31 -16.78
C LEU A 169 -29.60 -6.98 -16.88
N ASN A 170 -29.94 -5.69 -16.87
CA ASN A 170 -31.33 -5.27 -16.98
C ASN A 170 -31.85 -5.52 -18.40
N LEU A 171 -32.80 -6.45 -18.53
CA LEU A 171 -33.42 -6.82 -19.81
C LEU A 171 -34.20 -5.68 -20.46
N GLN A 172 -34.68 -4.68 -19.70
CA GLN A 172 -35.44 -3.55 -20.25
C GLN A 172 -34.54 -2.52 -20.93
N ASP A 173 -33.39 -2.25 -20.34
CA ASP A 173 -32.53 -1.13 -20.74
C ASP A 173 -31.22 -1.59 -21.41
N GLY A 174 -30.93 -2.89 -21.34
CA GLY A 174 -29.65 -3.48 -21.76
C GLY A 174 -28.45 -2.98 -20.95
N LYS A 175 -28.70 -2.43 -19.75
CA LYS A 175 -27.68 -1.84 -18.88
C LYS A 175 -27.31 -2.78 -17.73
N PRO A 176 -26.03 -2.87 -17.36
CA PRO A 176 -25.61 -3.64 -16.20
C PRO A 176 -26.02 -2.93 -14.91
N ILE A 177 -26.48 -3.73 -13.96
CA ILE A 177 -26.74 -3.38 -12.57
C ILE A 177 -25.72 -4.14 -11.73
N VAL A 178 -24.99 -3.42 -10.89
CA VAL A 178 -24.01 -3.98 -9.96
C VAL A 178 -24.35 -3.54 -8.54
N TRP A 179 -24.20 -4.44 -7.58
CA TRP A 179 -24.45 -4.10 -6.18
C TRP A 179 -23.56 -4.86 -5.20
N SER A 180 -23.31 -4.23 -4.06
CA SER A 180 -22.70 -4.85 -2.89
C SER A 180 -23.77 -5.08 -1.83
N ILE A 181 -23.69 -6.24 -1.19
CA ILE A 181 -24.54 -6.67 -0.07
C ILE A 181 -24.08 -6.11 1.28
N GLY A 182 -23.25 -5.05 1.25
CA GLY A 182 -22.90 -4.29 2.44
C GLY A 182 -22.06 -5.04 3.48
N ALA A 183 -22.16 -4.56 4.71
CA ALA A 183 -21.40 -5.08 5.84
C ALA A 183 -22.06 -6.31 6.45
N ASP A 184 -23.39 -6.41 6.34
CA ASP A 184 -24.19 -7.47 6.94
C ASP A 184 -24.14 -8.79 6.14
N GLY A 185 -23.83 -8.69 4.84
CA GLY A 185 -23.78 -9.81 3.91
C GLY A 185 -25.12 -10.45 3.59
N LEU A 186 -26.21 -9.69 3.78
CA LEU A 186 -27.57 -10.12 3.46
C LEU A 186 -28.09 -9.28 2.29
N ASP A 187 -28.52 -9.95 1.23
CA ASP A 187 -29.08 -9.27 0.06
C ASP A 187 -30.49 -8.72 0.37
N GLY A 188 -30.76 -7.48 -0.04
CA GLY A 188 -32.04 -6.80 0.11
C GLY A 188 -32.18 -5.96 1.38
N THR A 189 -31.09 -5.64 2.07
CA THR A 189 -31.09 -4.85 3.31
C THR A 189 -30.79 -3.38 3.05
N SER A 190 -30.77 -2.56 4.11
CA SER A 190 -30.60 -1.10 3.97
C SER A 190 -29.15 -0.66 3.72
N ASP A 191 -28.17 -1.53 3.96
CA ASP A 191 -26.76 -1.27 3.73
C ASP A 191 -26.28 -1.66 2.32
N ASP A 192 -27.15 -2.28 1.52
CA ASP A 192 -26.89 -2.56 0.12
C ASP A 192 -26.56 -1.31 -0.69
N ILE A 193 -25.49 -1.39 -1.46
CA ILE A 193 -25.06 -0.32 -2.36
C ILE A 193 -25.32 -0.76 -3.80
N ILE A 194 -26.46 -0.35 -4.36
CA ILE A 194 -26.89 -0.71 -5.73
C ILE A 194 -26.57 0.43 -6.71
N ARG A 195 -26.03 0.10 -7.89
CA ARG A 195 -25.80 1.03 -9.00
C ARG A 195 -26.23 0.41 -10.35
N PRO A 196 -26.94 1.15 -11.22
CA PRO A 196 -27.35 2.54 -11.05
C PRO A 196 -28.47 2.62 -10.01
N ARG A 197 -28.63 3.76 -9.33
CA ARG A 197 -29.70 3.90 -8.33
C ARG A 197 -31.04 3.71 -9.05
N LEU A 198 -31.71 2.59 -8.80
CA LEU A 198 -33.02 2.31 -9.35
C LEU A 198 -33.97 3.37 -8.80
N VAL A 199 -34.42 4.28 -9.67
CA VAL A 199 -35.50 5.19 -9.32
C VAL A 199 -36.72 4.31 -9.13
N LYS A 200 -37.24 4.22 -7.90
CA LYS A 200 -38.56 3.63 -7.67
C LYS A 200 -39.53 4.37 -8.60
N ARG A 201 -40.07 3.67 -9.60
CA ARG A 201 -41.23 4.16 -10.32
C ARG A 201 -42.40 3.95 -9.36
N ASP A 202 -42.86 5.05 -8.78
CA ASP A 202 -44.09 5.13 -8.00
C ASP A 202 -45.32 4.83 -8.88
#